data_AF-A0A0B1RXJ6-F1
#
_entry.id   AF-A0A0B1RXJ6-F1
#
_cell.length_a   1.000
_cell.length_b   1.000
_cell.length_c   1.000
_cell.angle_alpha   90.00
_cell.angle_beta   90.00
_cell.angle_gamma   90.00
#
_symmetry.space_group_name_H-M   'P 1'
#
loop_
_entity.id
_entity.type
_entity.pdbx_description
1 polymer ?
#
loop_
_entity_poly.entity_id
_entity_poly.type
_entity_poly.pdbx_seq_one_letter_code
_entity_poly.pdbx_strand_id
1 'polypeptide(L)'
;MPLILISLLDPIYLYENSFHGLCIRERSFVGKEKCGENEERKKCGTACERSCSNPSPVCTKQCILNVCQCKPGYTRDDATNKCISYDSCPKDRVIPCSEMNCPKGTRCELGRVICPFVPPCFTRQTICVSSETCKTKKCPPGTECQQETINCFVAPCPQPEPQCVPKG
;
A
#
# COMPACT_ATOMS: atom_id res chain seq x y z
N MET A 1 69.53 1.39 50.06
CA MET A 1 69.80 -0.01 50.46
C MET A 1 68.73 -0.87 49.83
N PRO A 2 69.08 -2.06 49.32
CA PRO A 2 69.54 -2.33 47.94
C PRO A 2 68.38 -2.91 47.08
N LEU A 3 68.30 -2.68 45.75
CA LEU A 3 69.01 -3.40 44.66
C LEU A 3 68.76 -4.91 44.75
N ILE A 4 68.11 -5.58 43.79
CA ILE A 4 68.58 -6.03 42.46
C ILE A 4 67.72 -7.30 42.23
N LEU A 5 67.12 -7.68 41.10
CA LEU A 5 67.41 -7.70 39.65
C LEU A 5 66.46 -8.83 39.17
N ILE A 6 65.90 -8.92 37.97
CA ILE A 6 66.42 -9.30 36.64
C ILE A 6 65.10 -9.47 35.82
N SER A 7 64.90 -9.20 34.54
CA SER A 7 65.68 -8.66 33.43
C SER A 7 64.75 -8.67 32.21
N LEU A 8 64.92 -7.65 31.36
CA LEU A 8 64.99 -7.70 29.90
C LEU A 8 63.79 -8.26 29.11
N LEU A 9 63.30 -7.36 28.26
CA LEU A 9 62.52 -7.54 27.03
C LEU A 9 62.81 -8.83 26.22
N ASP A 10 61.71 -9.47 25.81
CA ASP A 10 61.41 -10.15 24.53
C ASP A 10 62.19 -11.43 24.10
N PRO A 11 61.65 -12.31 23.20
CA PRO A 11 60.28 -12.45 22.66
C PRO A 11 59.78 -13.93 22.63
N ILE A 12 58.59 -14.14 22.05
CA ILE A 12 58.17 -15.31 21.23
C ILE A 12 56.96 -16.14 21.74
N TYR A 13 55.81 -15.78 21.17
CA TYR A 13 54.71 -16.63 20.67
C TYR A 13 53.56 -17.09 21.61
N LEU A 14 52.43 -16.41 21.39
CA LEU A 14 51.07 -16.93 21.14
C LEU A 14 50.46 -17.93 22.15
N TYR A 15 49.39 -17.55 22.84
CA TYR A 15 47.99 -17.81 22.40
C TYR A 15 46.99 -17.27 23.44
N GLU A 16 45.82 -16.84 22.97
CA GLU A 16 44.71 -16.27 23.74
C GLU A 16 44.22 -17.15 24.91
N ASN A 17 43.95 -16.56 26.07
CA ASN A 17 42.59 -16.23 26.53
C ASN A 17 42.60 -15.74 27.99
N SER A 18 42.33 -14.45 28.17
CA SER A 18 42.33 -13.74 29.46
C SER A 18 40.91 -13.24 29.80
N PHE A 19 40.39 -13.77 30.91
CA PHE A 19 39.71 -13.06 32.03
C PHE A 19 38.58 -12.05 31.77
N HIS A 20 37.42 -12.23 32.43
CA HIS A 20 37.17 -11.69 33.79
C HIS A 20 35.69 -11.80 34.21
N GLY A 21 35.46 -12.05 35.50
CA GLY A 21 34.15 -12.00 36.14
C GLY A 21 33.46 -10.65 35.97
N LEU A 22 32.18 -10.69 35.60
CA LEU A 22 31.36 -9.51 35.36
C LEU A 22 30.78 -8.94 36.66
N CYS A 23 31.18 -7.71 36.99
CA CYS A 23 30.39 -6.84 37.86
C CYS A 23 29.18 -6.32 37.08
N ILE A 24 27.98 -6.81 37.39
CA ILE A 24 26.73 -6.33 36.81
C ILE A 24 26.37 -4.98 37.46
N ARG A 25 26.72 -3.86 36.80
CA ARG A 25 26.03 -2.58 37.06
C ARG A 25 24.58 -2.75 36.65
N GLU A 26 23.66 -2.28 37.49
CA GLU A 26 22.23 -2.24 37.21
C GLU A 26 22.00 -1.89 35.74
N ARG A 27 21.47 -2.87 35.00
CA ARG A 27 21.07 -2.70 33.61
C ARG A 27 20.06 -1.56 33.57
N SER A 28 20.52 -0.40 33.12
CA SER A 28 19.65 0.61 32.52
C SER A 28 19.09 0.04 31.21
N PHE A 29 18.14 -0.90 31.32
CA PHE A 29 17.20 -1.19 30.24
C PHE A 29 16.12 -0.11 30.23
N VAL A 30 16.47 1.11 29.82
CA VAL A 30 15.51 2.03 29.23
C VAL A 30 16.23 2.78 28.13
N GLY A 31 16.51 2.07 27.03
CA GLY A 31 16.36 2.74 25.76
C GLY A 31 14.93 3.25 25.74
N LYS A 32 14.72 4.56 25.96
CA LYS A 32 13.55 5.22 25.38
C LYS A 32 13.74 5.02 23.89
N GLU A 33 13.28 3.89 23.35
CA GLU A 33 13.20 3.73 21.92
C GLU A 33 12.31 4.87 21.46
N LYS A 34 12.94 5.87 20.87
CA LYS A 34 12.22 7.00 20.32
C LYS A 34 11.38 6.40 19.20
N CYS A 35 10.08 6.68 19.22
CA CYS A 35 9.23 6.26 18.12
C CYS A 35 9.73 6.87 16.81
N GLY A 36 9.37 6.24 15.69
CA GLY A 36 9.78 6.68 14.37
C GLY A 36 9.21 8.05 14.00
N GLU A 37 9.55 8.49 12.80
CA GLU A 37 8.97 9.71 12.25
C GLU A 37 7.44 9.60 12.17
N ASN A 38 6.75 10.67 12.56
CA ASN A 38 5.29 10.75 12.62
C ASN A 38 4.61 9.70 13.53
N GLU A 39 5.36 9.09 14.43
CA GLU A 39 4.84 8.24 15.50
C GLU A 39 4.88 8.96 16.86
N GLU A 40 4.00 8.55 17.77
CA GLU A 40 3.96 8.96 19.16
C GLU A 40 3.92 7.74 20.08
N ARG A 41 4.58 7.83 21.23
CA ARG A 41 4.55 6.77 22.24
C ARG A 41 3.25 6.88 23.02
N LYS A 42 2.39 5.87 22.90
CA LYS A 42 1.16 5.77 23.69
C LYS A 42 1.34 4.84 24.87
N LYS A 43 0.90 5.29 26.05
CA LYS A 43 0.81 4.43 27.24
C LYS A 43 -0.22 3.32 27.04
N CYS A 44 -1.29 3.62 26.30
CA CYS A 44 -2.36 2.71 25.92
C CYS A 44 -2.71 2.99 24.45
N GLY A 45 -2.22 2.15 23.53
CA GLY A 45 -2.48 2.25 22.10
C GLY A 45 -3.58 1.29 21.62
N THR A 46 -4.15 1.58 20.45
CA THR A 46 -5.14 0.69 19.79
C THR A 46 -4.46 -0.57 19.26
N ALA A 47 -5.14 -1.72 19.28
CA ALA A 47 -4.68 -2.93 18.60
C ALA A 47 -4.86 -2.90 17.07
N CYS A 48 -5.70 -1.99 16.58
CA CYS A 48 -6.03 -1.87 15.16
C CYS A 48 -5.74 -0.44 14.72
N GLU A 49 -4.46 -0.16 14.53
CA GLU A 49 -4.02 1.07 13.90
C GLU A 49 -4.43 1.09 12.43
N ARG A 50 -4.92 2.24 11.96
CA ARG A 50 -5.26 2.43 10.54
C ARG A 50 -4.02 2.32 9.66
N SER A 51 -4.19 1.70 8.49
CA SER A 51 -3.15 1.60 7.48
C SER A 51 -3.63 2.10 6.11
N CYS A 52 -2.76 2.14 5.12
CA CYS A 52 -3.14 2.48 3.75
C CYS A 52 -4.14 1.46 3.18
N SER A 53 -3.95 0.18 3.48
CA SER A 53 -4.82 -0.92 3.02
C SER A 53 -6.11 -1.05 3.84
N ASN A 54 -6.08 -0.62 5.11
CA ASN A 54 -7.26 -0.61 5.98
C ASN A 54 -7.41 0.74 6.72
N PRO A 55 -8.02 1.75 6.07
CA PRO A 55 -8.13 3.10 6.61
C PRO A 55 -9.07 3.20 7.83
N SER A 56 -10.03 2.29 7.93
CA SER A 56 -11.07 2.27 8.97
C SER A 56 -11.26 0.87 9.53
N PRO A 57 -10.29 0.34 10.31
CA PRO A 57 -10.37 -0.99 10.88
C PRO A 57 -11.47 -1.07 11.95
N VAL A 58 -12.24 -2.17 11.94
CA VAL A 58 -13.09 -2.53 13.07
C VAL A 58 -12.20 -2.98 14.22
N CYS A 59 -12.32 -2.35 15.39
CA CYS A 59 -11.44 -2.64 16.52
C CYS A 59 -12.21 -2.89 17.81
N THR A 60 -11.68 -3.80 18.63
CA THR A 60 -12.11 -3.98 20.02
C THR A 60 -11.41 -2.97 20.93
N LYS A 61 -11.89 -2.79 22.17
CA LYS A 61 -11.30 -1.82 23.13
C LYS A 61 -10.01 -2.31 23.80
N GLN A 62 -9.19 -3.06 23.08
CA GLN A 62 -7.91 -3.56 23.57
C GLN A 62 -6.90 -2.41 23.72
N CYS A 63 -6.12 -2.48 24.79
CA CYS A 63 -5.12 -1.48 25.17
C CYS A 63 -3.72 -2.09 25.08
N ILE A 64 -2.96 -1.73 24.05
CA ILE A 64 -1.57 -2.15 23.93
C ILE A 64 -0.70 -1.18 24.72
N LEU A 65 -0.01 -1.68 25.75
CA LEU A 65 0.78 -0.84 26.63
C LEU A 65 2.11 -0.40 25.98
N ASN A 66 2.46 0.87 26.16
CA ASN A 66 3.76 1.43 25.77
C ASN A 66 4.14 1.20 24.29
N VAL A 67 3.22 1.35 23.35
CA VAL A 67 3.43 1.13 21.91
C VAL A 67 3.65 2.44 21.14
N CYS A 68 4.42 2.40 20.05
CA CYS A 68 4.52 3.52 19.09
C CYS A 68 3.37 3.43 18.09
N GLN A 69 2.65 4.53 17.92
CA GLN A 69 1.51 4.63 17.00
C GLN A 69 1.61 5.88 16.15
N CYS A 70 1.09 5.84 14.93
CA CYS A 70 0.98 7.00 14.07
C CYS A 70 0.23 8.13 14.77
N LYS A 71 0.78 9.34 14.67
CA LYS A 71 0.14 10.56 15.17
C LYS A 71 -1.21 10.79 14.48
N PRO A 72 -2.13 11.54 15.10
CA PRO A 72 -3.35 11.99 14.43
C PRO A 72 -3.03 12.65 13.07
N GLY A 73 -3.79 12.28 12.03
CA GLY A 73 -3.51 12.71 10.64
C GLY A 73 -2.62 11.75 9.83
N TYR A 74 -1.85 10.88 10.48
CA TYR A 74 -0.98 9.90 9.82
C TYR A 74 -1.57 8.47 9.84
N THR A 75 -1.24 7.67 8.83
CA THR A 75 -1.64 6.27 8.67
C THR A 75 -0.39 5.42 8.45
N ARG A 76 -0.45 4.13 8.80
CA ARG A 76 0.68 3.23 8.58
C ARG A 76 0.71 2.79 7.11
N ASP A 77 1.83 3.00 6.45
CA ASP A 77 2.06 2.42 5.13
C ASP A 77 2.40 0.94 5.28
N ASP A 78 1.60 0.08 4.65
CA ASP A 78 1.77 -1.38 4.73
C ASP A 78 3.08 -1.83 4.07
N ALA A 79 3.59 -1.06 3.08
CA ALA A 79 4.82 -1.40 2.37
C ALA A 79 6.09 -1.04 3.16
N THR A 80 6.17 0.19 3.68
CA THR A 80 7.38 0.69 4.37
C THR A 80 7.31 0.60 5.89
N ASN A 81 6.15 0.27 6.47
CA ASN A 81 5.86 0.35 7.90
C ASN A 81 6.03 1.74 8.53
N LYS A 82 6.11 2.81 7.73
CA LYS A 82 6.24 4.19 8.22
C LYS A 82 4.88 4.87 8.36
N CYS A 83 4.80 5.86 9.24
CA CYS A 83 3.62 6.72 9.35
C CYS A 83 3.70 7.87 8.35
N ILE A 84 2.79 7.86 7.38
CA ILE A 84 2.71 8.86 6.30
C ILE A 84 1.34 9.54 6.33
N SER A 85 1.21 10.66 5.62
CA SER A 85 -0.12 11.23 5.36
C SER A 85 -0.93 10.22 4.55
N TYR A 86 -2.23 10.11 4.83
CA TYR A 86 -3.12 9.22 4.08
C TYR A 86 -3.09 9.51 2.56
N ASP A 87 -2.91 10.77 2.17
CA ASP A 87 -2.82 11.17 0.77
C ASP A 87 -1.56 10.65 0.05
N SER A 88 -0.54 10.29 0.82
CA SER A 88 0.73 9.73 0.35
C SER A 88 0.71 8.20 0.27
N CYS A 89 -0.39 7.55 0.68
CA CYS A 89 -0.54 6.11 0.48
C CYS A 89 -0.35 5.76 -1.00
N PRO A 90 0.24 4.59 -1.31
CA PRO A 90 0.30 4.09 -2.67
C PRO A 90 -1.12 4.03 -3.25
N LYS A 91 -1.43 4.99 -4.12
CA LYS A 91 -2.65 4.96 -4.93
C LYS A 91 -2.28 4.16 -6.15
N ASP A 92 -3.08 3.17 -6.50
CA ASP A 92 -2.90 2.55 -7.81
C ASP A 92 -2.99 3.67 -8.85
N ARG A 93 -1.90 3.88 -9.59
CA ARG A 93 -1.84 4.87 -10.67
C ARG A 93 -2.91 4.49 -11.69
N VAL A 94 -3.79 5.43 -12.05
CA VAL A 94 -4.68 5.24 -13.20
C VAL A 94 -3.80 5.19 -14.45
N ILE A 95 -3.77 4.03 -15.12
CA ILE A 95 -3.02 3.86 -16.37
C ILE A 95 -3.74 4.67 -17.46
N PRO A 96 -3.12 5.66 -18.11
CA PRO A 96 -3.81 6.42 -19.14
C PRO A 96 -4.10 5.55 -20.37
N CYS A 97 -5.16 5.87 -21.11
CA CYS A 97 -5.51 5.14 -22.33
C CYS A 97 -4.40 5.14 -23.39
N SER A 98 -3.51 6.14 -23.38
CA SER A 98 -2.32 6.20 -24.23
C SER A 98 -1.30 5.08 -23.96
N GLU A 99 -1.33 4.48 -22.76
CA GLU A 99 -0.46 3.37 -22.36
C GLU A 99 -1.16 1.99 -22.50
N MET A 100 -2.45 1.97 -22.83
CA MET A 100 -3.23 0.73 -22.92
C MET A 100 -3.22 0.14 -24.32
N ASN A 101 -3.01 -1.18 -24.43
CA ASN A 101 -3.16 -1.93 -25.68
C ASN A 101 -4.50 -2.67 -25.68
N CYS A 102 -5.59 -1.96 -26.02
CA CYS A 102 -6.92 -2.56 -26.09
C CYS A 102 -7.09 -3.42 -27.36
N PRO A 103 -7.71 -4.62 -27.26
CA PRO A 103 -7.95 -5.48 -28.42
C PRO A 103 -8.91 -4.84 -29.43
N LYS A 104 -8.87 -5.26 -30.70
CA LYS A 104 -9.78 -4.77 -31.74
C LYS A 104 -11.24 -4.97 -31.33
N GLY A 105 -12.09 -3.99 -31.62
CA GLY A 105 -13.50 -4.02 -31.23
C GLY A 105 -13.76 -3.62 -29.78
N THR A 106 -12.74 -3.17 -29.04
CA THR A 106 -12.90 -2.56 -27.73
C THR A 106 -12.49 -1.09 -27.77
N ARG A 107 -13.02 -0.29 -26.85
CA ARG A 107 -12.62 1.10 -26.62
C ARG A 107 -12.08 1.24 -25.20
N CYS A 108 -11.12 2.14 -25.03
CA CYS A 108 -10.57 2.41 -23.71
C CYS A 108 -11.49 3.32 -22.90
N GLU A 109 -11.78 2.93 -21.66
CA GLU A 109 -12.47 3.74 -20.67
C GLU A 109 -11.48 4.15 -19.59
N LEU A 110 -11.18 5.45 -19.52
CA LEU A 110 -10.20 6.01 -18.59
C LEU A 110 -10.67 5.81 -17.14
N GLY A 111 -9.80 5.25 -16.31
CA GLY A 111 -10.02 5.11 -14.89
C GLY A 111 -10.13 6.46 -14.17
N ARG A 112 -10.59 6.43 -12.92
CA ARG A 112 -10.72 7.63 -12.09
C ARG A 112 -10.59 7.31 -10.62
N VAL A 113 -10.15 8.30 -9.86
CA VAL A 113 -10.14 8.25 -8.40
C VAL A 113 -11.51 8.71 -7.89
N ILE A 114 -12.16 7.89 -7.09
CA ILE A 114 -13.50 8.11 -6.53
C ILE A 114 -13.35 8.35 -5.02
N CYS A 115 -13.66 9.56 -4.57
CA CYS A 115 -13.62 9.91 -3.14
C CYS A 115 -15.06 10.13 -2.61
N PRO A 116 -15.61 9.21 -1.78
CA PRO A 116 -16.95 9.39 -1.22
C PRO A 116 -16.93 10.43 -0.09
N PHE A 117 -17.20 11.71 -0.42
CA PHE A 117 -17.23 12.91 0.44
C PHE A 117 -15.93 13.26 1.18
N VAL A 118 -15.15 12.28 1.62
CA VAL A 118 -13.82 12.39 2.25
C VAL A 118 -13.01 11.12 1.98
N PRO A 119 -11.67 11.13 2.13
CA PRO A 119 -10.86 9.92 2.10
C PRO A 119 -11.41 8.84 3.07
N PRO A 120 -11.30 7.54 2.73
CA PRO A 120 -10.45 6.96 1.68
C PRO A 120 -11.04 7.02 0.26
N CYS A 121 -10.21 7.41 -0.71
CA CYS A 121 -10.59 7.34 -2.12
C CYS A 121 -10.31 5.94 -2.69
N PHE A 122 -11.16 5.50 -3.61
CA PHE A 122 -11.03 4.24 -4.34
C PHE A 122 -10.63 4.52 -5.79
N THR A 123 -9.64 3.79 -6.30
CA THR A 123 -9.26 3.91 -7.71
C THR A 123 -10.06 2.91 -8.55
N ARG A 124 -10.82 3.41 -9.54
CA ARG A 124 -11.26 2.57 -10.67
C ARG A 124 -10.19 2.62 -11.73
N GLN A 125 -9.62 1.47 -12.07
CA GLN A 125 -8.62 1.36 -13.11
C GLN A 125 -9.19 1.58 -14.50
N THR A 126 -8.31 1.94 -15.42
CA THR A 126 -8.61 2.01 -16.84
C THR A 126 -8.89 0.62 -17.38
N ILE A 127 -9.95 0.48 -18.16
CA ILE A 127 -10.39 -0.82 -18.71
C ILE A 127 -10.65 -0.70 -20.21
N CYS A 128 -10.56 -1.83 -20.91
CA CYS A 128 -11.05 -1.94 -22.27
C CYS A 128 -12.48 -2.49 -22.22
N VAL A 129 -13.44 -1.71 -22.70
CA VAL A 129 -14.85 -2.11 -22.79
C VAL A 129 -15.20 -2.50 -24.22
N SER A 130 -16.11 -3.47 -24.38
CA SER A 130 -16.64 -3.84 -25.69
C SER A 130 -17.17 -2.58 -26.40
N SER A 131 -16.75 -2.40 -27.64
CA SER A 131 -17.29 -1.41 -28.57
C SER A 131 -18.06 -2.12 -29.68
N GLU A 132 -18.65 -3.28 -29.37
CA GLU A 132 -19.46 -4.04 -30.31
C GLU A 132 -20.63 -3.18 -30.77
N THR A 133 -20.86 -3.21 -32.07
CA THR A 133 -22.06 -2.62 -32.68
C THR A 133 -22.74 -3.66 -33.56
N CYS A 134 -23.97 -3.44 -33.98
CA CYS A 134 -24.59 -4.31 -34.99
C CYS A 134 -23.82 -4.35 -36.33
N LYS A 135 -22.86 -3.44 -36.56
CA LYS A 135 -21.94 -3.53 -37.71
C LYS A 135 -20.93 -4.67 -37.57
N THR A 136 -20.57 -5.04 -36.34
CA THR A 136 -19.52 -6.03 -36.05
C THR A 136 -20.05 -7.31 -35.40
N LYS A 137 -21.23 -7.26 -34.76
CA LYS A 137 -21.83 -8.40 -34.06
C LYS A 137 -22.39 -9.43 -35.05
N LYS A 138 -21.97 -10.68 -34.89
CA LYS A 138 -22.52 -11.83 -35.64
C LYS A 138 -23.57 -12.52 -34.77
N CYS A 139 -24.81 -12.52 -35.23
CA CYS A 139 -25.92 -13.18 -34.56
C CYS A 139 -26.13 -14.61 -35.10
N PRO A 140 -26.62 -15.55 -34.28
CA PRO A 140 -26.93 -16.91 -34.72
C PRO A 140 -28.05 -16.95 -35.78
N PRO A 141 -28.14 -18.02 -36.60
CA PRO A 141 -29.22 -18.17 -37.58
C PRO A 141 -30.61 -18.05 -36.94
N GLY A 142 -31.53 -17.36 -37.61
CA GLY A 142 -32.89 -17.09 -37.09
C GLY A 142 -33.00 -15.88 -36.15
N THR A 143 -31.89 -15.20 -35.87
CA THR A 143 -31.88 -13.95 -35.10
C THR A 143 -31.33 -12.77 -35.92
N GLU A 144 -31.71 -11.55 -35.52
CA GLU A 144 -31.29 -10.29 -36.10
C GLU A 144 -30.67 -9.39 -35.02
N CYS A 145 -29.66 -8.61 -35.40
CA CYS A 145 -29.03 -7.69 -34.47
C CYS A 145 -29.86 -6.42 -34.33
N GLN A 146 -30.22 -6.07 -33.09
CA GLN A 146 -30.88 -4.82 -32.73
C GLN A 146 -29.99 -4.03 -31.79
N GLN A 147 -29.76 -2.76 -32.13
CA GLN A 147 -29.02 -1.82 -31.28
C GLN A 147 -29.67 -0.45 -31.36
N GLU A 148 -30.19 0.03 -30.23
CA GLU A 148 -30.69 1.38 -30.14
C GLU A 148 -29.53 2.38 -30.18
N THR A 149 -29.70 3.50 -30.88
CA THR A 149 -28.68 4.54 -30.96
C THR A 149 -29.13 5.73 -30.13
N ILE A 150 -28.38 6.06 -29.07
CA ILE A 150 -28.64 7.22 -28.22
C ILE A 150 -27.98 8.44 -28.87
N ASN A 151 -28.79 9.37 -29.36
CA ASN A 151 -28.30 10.66 -29.86
C ASN A 151 -28.18 11.65 -28.68
N CYS A 152 -26.95 11.93 -28.26
CA CYS A 152 -26.67 12.93 -27.23
C CYS A 152 -26.27 14.26 -27.85
N PHE A 153 -26.52 15.36 -27.13
CA PHE A 153 -26.08 16.71 -27.54
C PHE A 153 -24.55 16.89 -27.50
N VAL A 154 -23.86 16.14 -26.63
CA VAL A 154 -22.41 16.24 -26.45
C VAL A 154 -21.81 14.84 -26.48
N ALA A 155 -20.95 14.58 -27.46
CA ALA A 155 -20.17 13.35 -27.56
C ALA A 155 -19.01 13.37 -26.54
N PRO A 156 -18.58 12.22 -25.99
CA PRO A 156 -19.01 10.86 -26.34
C PRO A 156 -20.16 10.34 -25.45
N CYS A 157 -21.31 10.00 -26.05
CA CYS A 157 -22.34 9.23 -25.33
C CYS A 157 -22.10 7.72 -25.45
N PRO A 158 -22.16 6.98 -24.34
CA PRO A 158 -22.16 5.53 -24.39
C PRO A 158 -23.41 5.05 -25.15
N GLN A 159 -23.19 4.24 -26.20
CA GLN A 159 -24.26 3.55 -26.90
C GLN A 159 -24.59 2.25 -26.15
N PRO A 160 -25.85 1.81 -26.11
CA PRO A 160 -26.20 0.52 -25.53
C PRO A 160 -25.57 -0.62 -26.33
N GLU A 161 -25.34 -1.74 -25.66
CA GLU A 161 -24.79 -2.93 -26.31
C GLU A 161 -25.79 -3.54 -27.31
N PRO A 162 -25.32 -4.00 -28.49
CA PRO A 162 -26.18 -4.66 -29.47
C PRO A 162 -26.70 -6.00 -28.96
N GLN A 163 -27.97 -6.34 -29.22
CA GLN A 163 -28.59 -7.62 -28.86
C GLN A 163 -29.04 -8.40 -30.09
N CYS A 164 -29.03 -9.74 -30.01
CA CYS A 164 -29.56 -10.60 -31.07
C CYS A 164 -30.99 -11.02 -30.68
N VAL A 165 -31.98 -10.58 -31.44
CA VAL A 165 -33.40 -10.85 -31.21
C VAL A 165 -33.95 -11.81 -32.27
N PRO A 166 -34.97 -12.64 -31.99
CA PRO A 166 -35.59 -13.50 -33.00
C PRO A 166 -36.14 -12.68 -34.17
N LYS A 167 -35.95 -13.16 -35.40
CA LYS A 167 -36.60 -12.56 -36.58
C LYS A 167 -38.10 -12.81 -36.49
N GLY A 168 -38.88 -11.72 -36.49
CA GLY A 168 -40.34 -11.74 -36.55
C GLY A 168 -40.88 -12.16 -37.90
#